data_AF-A0A941IWU1-F1
#
_entry.id   AF-A0A941IWU1-F1
#
_cell.length_a   1.000
_cell.length_b   1.000
_cell.length_c   1.000
_cell.angle_alpha   90.00
_cell.angle_beta   90.00
_cell.angle_gamma   90.00
#
_symmetry.space_group_name_H-M   'P 1'
#
loop_
_entity.id
_entity.type
_entity.pdbx_description
1 polymer ?
#
loop_
_entity_poly.entity_id
_entity_poly.type
_entity_poly.pdbx_seq_one_letter_code
_entity_poly.pdbx_strand_id
1 'polypeptide(L)'
;MANWKNNLSYGYTWLTLLRLKQIDVVFNDSKDIKMSELSFYNPTISKESLQAEAINLANTIDSAFIVGMGAKLENNITQEKAINSMVEILIDETKTIEDLANKNDENYLFLNEQG
;
A
#
# COMPACT_ATOMS: atom_id res chain seq x y z
N MET A 1 -13.90 5.52 11.56
CA MET A 1 -12.86 4.47 11.54
C MET A 1 -13.38 3.34 10.68
N ALA A 2 -12.73 3.10 9.54
CA ALA A 2 -13.03 1.94 8.72
C ALA A 2 -12.71 0.65 9.48
N ASN A 3 -13.50 -0.39 9.27
CA ASN A 3 -13.21 -1.72 9.80
C ASN A 3 -12.33 -2.45 8.78
N TRP A 4 -11.16 -2.93 9.20
CA TRP A 4 -10.22 -3.71 8.38
C TRP A 4 -10.92 -4.75 7.49
N LYS A 5 -11.97 -5.40 8.01
CA LYS A 5 -12.70 -6.47 7.30
C LYS A 5 -13.69 -6.00 6.24
N ASN A 6 -14.15 -4.75 6.30
CA ASN A 6 -15.25 -4.23 5.47
C ASN A 6 -14.82 -3.01 4.64
N ASN A 7 -13.52 -2.85 4.37
CA ASN A 7 -13.00 -1.77 3.56
C ASN A 7 -12.24 -2.33 2.35
N LEU A 8 -12.53 -1.78 1.15
CA LEU A 8 -11.93 -2.22 -0.11
C LEU A 8 -10.44 -1.87 -0.19
N SER A 9 -10.02 -0.70 0.30
CA SER A 9 -8.61 -0.28 0.29
C SER A 9 -7.72 -1.30 1.02
N TYR A 10 -8.23 -1.88 2.09
CA TYR A 10 -7.59 -2.92 2.88
C TYR A 10 -7.46 -4.23 2.10
N GLY A 11 -8.57 -4.72 1.55
CA GLY A 11 -8.59 -5.94 0.74
C GLY A 11 -7.70 -5.84 -0.49
N TYR A 12 -7.70 -4.69 -1.15
CA TYR A 12 -6.90 -4.43 -2.33
C TYR A 12 -5.42 -4.22 -2.02
N THR A 13 -5.07 -3.54 -0.93
CA THR A 13 -3.69 -3.43 -0.46
C THR A 13 -3.11 -4.81 -0.19
N TRP A 14 -3.82 -5.64 0.59
CA TRP A 14 -3.40 -7.02 0.85
C TRP A 14 -3.27 -7.84 -0.44
N LEU A 15 -4.30 -7.81 -1.31
CA LEU A 15 -4.31 -8.61 -2.54
C LEU A 15 -3.17 -8.22 -3.47
N THR A 16 -2.88 -6.92 -3.59
CA THR A 16 -1.76 -6.42 -4.40
C THR A 16 -0.43 -6.90 -3.82
N LEU A 17 -0.20 -6.73 -2.51
CA LEU A 17 1.04 -7.20 -1.87
C LEU A 17 1.23 -8.71 -2.00
N LEU A 18 0.15 -9.50 -1.87
CA LEU A 18 0.17 -10.94 -2.07
C LEU A 18 0.54 -11.30 -3.52
N ARG A 19 -0.08 -10.66 -4.52
CA ARG A 19 0.23 -10.90 -5.94
C ARG A 19 1.65 -10.51 -6.32
N LEU A 20 2.17 -9.46 -5.69
CA LEU A 20 3.56 -9.00 -5.83
C LEU A 20 4.55 -9.83 -4.99
N LYS A 21 4.08 -10.90 -4.33
CA LYS A 21 4.86 -11.78 -3.46
C LYS A 21 5.62 -11.04 -2.36
N GLN A 22 5.06 -9.92 -1.90
CA GLN A 22 5.61 -9.17 -0.77
C GLN A 22 5.32 -9.87 0.56
N ILE A 23 4.21 -10.61 0.62
CA ILE A 23 3.73 -11.41 1.75
C ILE A 23 3.24 -12.78 1.28
N ASP A 24 3.15 -13.73 2.21
CA ASP A 24 2.54 -15.05 2.02
C ASP A 24 1.63 -15.42 3.20
N VAL A 25 0.76 -14.49 3.58
CA VAL A 25 -0.20 -14.67 4.67
C VAL A 25 -1.63 -14.42 4.22
N VAL A 26 -2.58 -15.01 4.92
CA VAL A 26 -4.01 -14.77 4.71
C VAL A 26 -4.41 -13.38 5.20
N PHE A 27 -5.47 -12.81 4.61
CA PHE A 27 -5.93 -11.45 4.88
C PHE A 27 -6.16 -11.11 6.36
N ASN A 28 -6.65 -12.05 7.16
CA ASN A 28 -6.92 -11.81 8.58
C ASN A 28 -5.64 -11.67 9.41
N ASP A 29 -4.52 -12.20 8.92
CA ASP A 29 -3.25 -12.25 9.65
C ASP A 29 -2.25 -11.21 9.10
N SER A 30 -2.62 -10.47 8.05
CA SER A 30 -1.71 -9.52 7.40
C SER A 30 -1.68 -8.14 8.04
N LYS A 31 -2.69 -7.79 8.84
CA LYS A 31 -2.89 -6.44 9.38
C LYS A 31 -1.63 -5.89 10.05
N ASP A 32 -1.06 -6.67 10.96
CA ASP A 32 0.02 -6.25 11.86
C ASP A 32 1.42 -6.54 11.29
N ILE A 33 1.52 -7.08 10.07
CA ILE A 33 2.80 -7.31 9.39
C ILE A 33 3.45 -5.96 9.14
N LYS A 34 4.71 -5.84 9.56
CA LYS A 34 5.50 -4.63 9.41
C LYS A 34 6.06 -4.49 8.00
N MET A 35 6.34 -3.26 7.59
CA MET A 35 7.01 -2.99 6.31
C MET A 35 8.38 -3.65 6.22
N SER A 36 9.10 -3.76 7.35
CA SER A 36 10.37 -4.48 7.43
C SER A 36 10.28 -5.99 7.17
N GLU A 37 9.08 -6.56 7.22
CA GLU A 37 8.81 -7.97 6.96
C GLU A 37 8.40 -8.23 5.51
N LEU A 38 8.21 -7.17 4.70
CA LEU A 38 7.93 -7.29 3.28
C LEU A 38 9.19 -7.69 2.51
N SER A 39 9.01 -8.48 1.46
CA SER A 39 10.13 -9.05 0.68
C SER A 39 11.05 -8.01 0.03
N PHE A 40 10.56 -6.81 -0.30
CA PHE A 40 11.41 -5.73 -0.84
C PHE A 40 12.33 -5.10 0.21
N TYR A 41 11.98 -5.19 1.50
CA TYR A 41 12.65 -4.44 2.56
C TYR A 41 13.97 -5.11 2.90
N ASN A 42 15.07 -4.47 2.51
CA ASN A 42 16.41 -4.95 2.80
C ASN A 42 17.16 -3.95 3.69
N PRO A 43 17.44 -4.26 4.96
CA PRO A 43 18.17 -3.34 5.84
C PRO A 43 19.67 -3.24 5.51
N THR A 44 20.20 -4.10 4.63
CA THR A 44 21.63 -4.12 4.29
C THR A 44 21.99 -3.19 3.12
N ILE A 45 21.00 -2.67 2.39
CA ILE A 45 21.23 -1.72 1.30
C ILE A 45 21.22 -0.28 1.82
N SER A 46 21.69 0.66 0.99
CA SER A 46 21.66 2.08 1.35
C SER A 46 20.21 2.58 1.49
N LYS A 47 20.01 3.63 2.30
CA LYS A 47 18.69 4.27 2.43
C LYS A 47 18.14 4.77 1.09
N GLU A 48 19.02 5.29 0.24
CA GLU A 48 18.66 5.75 -1.12
C GLU A 48 18.19 4.58 -1.99
N SER A 49 18.90 3.44 -1.93
CA SER A 49 18.49 2.22 -2.64
C SER A 49 17.15 1.67 -2.13
N LEU A 50 16.94 1.65 -0.81
CA LEU A 50 15.67 1.23 -0.22
C LEU A 50 14.52 2.16 -0.66
N GLN A 51 14.77 3.47 -0.70
CA GLN A 51 13.79 4.44 -1.18
C GLN A 51 13.45 4.23 -2.67
N ALA A 52 14.44 3.90 -3.51
CA ALA A 52 14.20 3.59 -4.91
C ALA A 52 13.34 2.32 -5.08
N GLU A 53 13.59 1.26 -4.30
CA GLU A 53 12.75 0.06 -4.29
C GLU A 53 11.32 0.35 -3.80
N ALA A 54 11.18 1.17 -2.75
CA ALA A 54 9.87 1.61 -2.25
C ALA A 54 9.10 2.42 -3.30
N ILE A 55 9.77 3.29 -4.06
CA ILE A 55 9.16 4.04 -5.17
C ILE A 55 8.67 3.07 -6.25
N ASN A 56 9.46 2.06 -6.63
CA ASN A 56 9.04 1.06 -7.62
C ASN A 56 7.81 0.27 -7.15
N LEU A 57 7.79 -0.14 -5.88
CA LEU A 57 6.65 -0.83 -5.29
C LEU A 57 5.41 0.07 -5.24
N ALA A 58 5.54 1.32 -4.79
CA ALA A 58 4.45 2.29 -4.73
C ALA A 58 3.84 2.58 -6.12
N ASN A 59 4.67 2.75 -7.16
CA ASN A 59 4.20 2.89 -8.55
C ASN A 59 3.43 1.65 -9.03
N THR A 60 3.88 0.46 -8.63
CA THR A 60 3.23 -0.80 -9.00
C THR A 60 1.87 -0.94 -8.29
N ILE A 61 1.79 -0.53 -7.02
CA ILE A 61 0.54 -0.49 -6.25
C ILE A 61 -0.44 0.51 -6.88
N ASP A 62 0.00 1.73 -7.17
CA ASP A 62 -0.79 2.78 -7.83
C ASP A 62 -1.37 2.28 -9.17
N SER A 63 -0.52 1.68 -10.01
CA SER A 63 -0.95 1.10 -11.29
C SER A 63 -1.96 -0.03 -11.10
N ALA A 64 -1.77 -0.89 -10.10
CA ALA A 64 -2.70 -1.97 -9.79
C ALA A 64 -4.06 -1.44 -9.35
N PHE A 65 -4.10 -0.35 -8.57
CA PHE A 65 -5.34 0.25 -8.12
C PHE A 65 -6.08 0.96 -9.25
N ILE A 66 -5.41 1.86 -9.98
CA ILE A 66 -6.05 2.67 -11.02
C ILE A 66 -6.43 1.79 -12.22
N VAL A 67 -5.48 1.03 -12.78
CA VAL A 67 -5.69 0.25 -14.00
C VAL A 67 -6.33 -1.10 -13.69
N GLY A 68 -5.85 -1.78 -12.64
CA GLY A 68 -6.29 -3.13 -12.32
C GLY A 68 -7.63 -3.20 -11.59
N MET A 69 -7.94 -2.20 -10.76
CA MET A 69 -9.12 -2.19 -9.89
C MET A 69 -10.08 -1.03 -10.16
N GLY A 70 -9.75 -0.15 -11.10
CA GLY A 70 -10.58 0.98 -11.49
C GLY A 70 -10.70 2.07 -10.43
N ALA A 71 -9.77 2.13 -9.47
CA ALA A 71 -9.72 3.17 -8.46
C ALA A 71 -9.48 4.54 -9.09
N LYS A 72 -9.94 5.59 -8.43
CA LYS A 72 -9.64 6.97 -8.78
C LYS A 72 -8.88 7.61 -7.64
N LEU A 73 -8.05 8.60 -7.93
CA LEU A 73 -7.47 9.42 -6.86
C LEU A 73 -8.57 10.20 -6.15
N GLU A 74 -8.43 10.32 -4.84
CA GLU A 74 -9.31 11.14 -4.01
C GLU A 74 -9.19 12.64 -4.36
N ASN A 75 -10.20 13.42 -3.98
CA ASN A 75 -10.22 14.85 -4.28
C ASN A 75 -8.99 15.56 -3.69
N ASN A 76 -8.26 16.32 -4.53
CA ASN A 76 -7.02 17.02 -4.20
C ASN A 76 -5.79 16.10 -3.94
N ILE A 77 -5.86 14.84 -4.35
CA ILE A 77 -4.71 13.94 -4.41
C ILE A 77 -4.18 13.88 -5.85
N THR A 78 -2.90 14.17 -6.02
CA THR A 78 -2.17 13.90 -7.27
C THR A 78 -1.53 12.52 -7.19
N GLN A 79 -1.24 11.91 -8.33
CA GLN A 79 -0.55 10.62 -8.39
C GLN A 79 0.82 10.70 -7.66
N GLU A 80 1.57 11.78 -7.88
CA GLU A 80 2.82 12.04 -7.17
C GLU A 80 2.63 12.07 -5.64
N LYS A 81 1.59 12.74 -5.15
CA LYS A 81 1.29 12.81 -3.73
C LYS A 81 0.92 11.44 -3.15
N ALA A 82 0.11 10.66 -3.88
CA ALA A 82 -0.25 9.31 -3.48
C ALA A 82 1.00 8.42 -3.38
N ILE A 83 1.84 8.41 -4.43
CA ILE A 83 3.10 7.66 -4.47
C ILE A 83 4.02 8.07 -3.30
N ASN A 84 4.27 9.36 -3.12
CA ASN A 84 5.16 9.84 -2.06
C ASN A 84 4.66 9.42 -0.68
N SER A 85 3.35 9.50 -0.44
CA SER A 85 2.78 9.09 0.84
C SER A 85 2.83 7.58 1.08
N MET A 86 2.72 6.74 0.04
CA MET A 86 2.96 5.31 0.16
C MET A 86 4.43 5.02 0.47
N VAL A 87 5.36 5.71 -0.19
CA VAL A 87 6.80 5.57 0.04
C VAL A 87 7.16 5.89 1.48
N GLU A 88 6.61 6.97 2.05
CA GLU A 88 6.81 7.33 3.46
C GLU A 88 6.42 6.19 4.41
N ILE A 89 5.33 5.49 4.13
CA ILE A 89 4.91 4.31 4.91
C ILE A 89 5.86 3.13 4.66
N LEU A 90 6.12 2.81 3.39
CA LEU A 90 6.91 1.64 2.98
C LEU A 90 8.33 1.64 3.57
N ILE A 91 8.98 2.82 3.72
CA ILE A 91 10.34 2.89 4.25
C ILE A 91 10.41 2.89 5.79
N ASP A 92 9.29 3.13 6.47
CA ASP A 92 9.22 3.09 7.94
C ASP A 92 9.03 1.65 8.42
N GLU A 93 10.11 1.07 8.96
CA GLU A 93 10.14 -0.31 9.46
C GLU A 93 9.09 -0.63 10.53
N THR A 94 8.57 0.39 11.22
CA THR A 94 7.60 0.21 12.30
C THR A 94 6.16 0.20 11.82
N LYS A 95 5.92 0.69 10.59
CA LYS A 95 4.59 0.76 9.99
C LYS A 95 4.11 -0.60 9.55
N THR A 96 2.80 -0.76 9.55
CA THR A 96 2.11 -2.02 9.28
C THR A 96 1.35 -1.97 7.95
N ILE A 97 0.92 -3.12 7.44
CA ILE A 97 0.04 -3.17 6.27
C ILE A 97 -1.26 -2.38 6.51
N GLU A 98 -1.74 -2.28 7.76
CA GLU A 98 -2.82 -1.36 8.13
C GLU A 98 -2.51 0.10 7.95
N ASP A 99 -1.31 0.56 8.31
CA ASP A 99 -0.92 1.93 8.05
C ASP A 99 -0.92 2.21 6.54
N LEU A 100 -0.41 1.27 5.73
CA LEU A 100 -0.39 1.40 4.27
C LEU A 100 -1.80 1.39 3.67
N ALA A 101 -2.66 0.47 4.14
CA ALA A 101 -4.05 0.38 3.68
C ALA A 101 -4.84 1.63 4.03
N ASN A 102 -4.70 2.16 5.25
CA ASN A 102 -5.30 3.44 5.64
C ASN A 102 -4.81 4.58 4.75
N LYS A 103 -3.50 4.61 4.45
CA LYS A 103 -2.97 5.63 3.55
C LYS A 103 -3.57 5.51 2.14
N ASN A 104 -3.77 4.29 1.67
CA ASN A 104 -4.39 4.03 0.37
C ASN A 104 -5.88 4.42 0.37
N ASP A 105 -6.59 4.22 1.47
CA ASP A 105 -7.96 4.70 1.70
C ASP A 105 -8.06 6.24 1.56
N GLU A 106 -7.07 6.96 2.10
CA GLU A 106 -7.00 8.42 1.99
C GLU A 106 -6.63 8.91 0.58
N ASN A 107 -5.94 8.08 -0.20
CA ASN A 107 -5.41 8.45 -1.51
C ASN A 107 -6.34 8.08 -2.67
N TYR A 108 -7.11 7.01 -2.54
CA TYR A 108 -7.86 6.40 -3.62
C TYR A 108 -9.30 6.12 -3.22
N LEU A 109 -10.21 6.48 -4.11
CA LEU A 109 -11.62 6.09 -4.08
C LEU A 109 -11.79 4.80 -4.90
N PHE A 110 -12.16 3.72 -4.24
CA PHE A 110 -12.37 2.41 -4.87
C PHE A 110 -13.82 2.22 -5.32
N LEU A 111 -14.03 1.43 -6.39
CA LEU A 111 -15.36 1.17 -6.93
C LEU A 111 -16.27 0.55 -5.86
N ASN A 112 -17.41 1.21 -5.58
CA ASN A 112 -18.42 0.90 -4.55
C ASN A 112 -18.23 1.55 -3.18
N GLU A 113 -17.24 2.41 -2.98
CA GLU A 113 -17.27 3.36 -1.87
C GLU A 113 -18.30 4.43 -2.22
N GLN A 114 -19.48 4.38 -1.59
CA GLN A 114 -20.49 5.43 -1.72
C GLN A 114 -19.93 6.69 -1.04
N GLY A 115 -19.61 7.70 -1.84
CA GLY A 115 -19.32 9.05 -1.36
C GLY A 115 -20.54 9.77 -0.80
#